data_AF-A0A482V697-F1
#
_entry.id   AF-A0A482V697-F1
#
_cell.length_a   1.000
_cell.length_b   1.000
_cell.length_c   1.000
_cell.angle_alpha   90.00
_cell.angle_beta   90.00
_cell.angle_gamma   90.00
#
_symmetry.space_group_name_H-M   'P 1'
#
loop_
_entity.id
_entity.type
_entity.pdbx_description
1 polymer ?
#
loop_
_entity_poly.entity_id
_entity_poly.type
_entity_poly.pdbx_seq_one_letter_code
_entity_poly.pdbx_strand_id
1 'polypeptide(L)'
;MLEILRVLSKSPKILRHNIIFLFNGGEENFMPASHGFITQHKWAKEVRTFINLEACGAGGREVLFQAGPNHPWILETYSEEVPYPYASSLAQEIFQSGVIPGDTDYRIFRDFGNLSGLDFAWSANGYVYHTKFDSIEHIPLGSLQRTGDNILALAKGMAQGHQLSEVDKYRAGNLVFFDFLGAFVVRWPMVVADLINLSTVIFSLFSINENVKSARKTDDLTTRQYFRKLSGCMSIIVASWIASIVAAVLVAACLTALGRTMSWYARPFWLFFLYVIPTLLVSMAVLLLHAKYYQKVILRRCSARRLTFSPFQDLELSPWTLFQLYYDAYQLIWTIILLFGVTVRVRSSFIALIWVIFGSLGNFLKSKLFGKWRDSKWLLLHIGMVGLPFVQCFYLIIGALYLFIPIMGRAGAGSHAELLIAVMVSTLFTFLFSFAVPLILLVRGVERIFSLLTGLFLLSVAILILTPLGFPYSGEPTSLAPQRFMI
;
A
#
# COMPACT_ATOMS: atom_id res chain seq x y z
N MET A 1 -2.37 -1.99 -29.61
CA MET A 1 -3.38 -2.78 -30.36
C MET A 1 -3.01 -3.08 -31.80
N LEU A 2 -2.67 -2.08 -32.65
CA LEU A 2 -2.34 -2.31 -34.07
C LEU A 2 -1.22 -3.35 -34.28
N GLU A 3 -0.18 -3.29 -33.46
CA GLU A 3 0.93 -4.26 -33.53
C GLU A 3 0.48 -5.69 -33.19
N ILE A 4 -0.39 -5.85 -32.19
CA ILE A 4 -0.97 -7.14 -31.81
C ILE A 4 -1.82 -7.70 -32.96
N LEU A 5 -2.65 -6.86 -33.58
CA LEU A 5 -3.42 -7.22 -34.77
C LEU A 5 -2.49 -7.71 -35.90
N ARG A 6 -1.41 -6.97 -36.19
CA ARG A 6 -0.41 -7.34 -37.21
C ARG A 6 0.23 -8.70 -36.93
N VAL A 7 0.58 -8.96 -35.67
CA VAL A 7 1.21 -10.23 -35.27
C VAL A 7 0.22 -11.39 -35.37
N LEU A 8 -1.02 -11.21 -34.91
CA LEU A 8 -2.06 -12.25 -34.96
C LEU A 8 -2.51 -12.54 -36.39
N SER A 9 -2.68 -11.52 -37.23
CA SER A 9 -3.12 -11.70 -38.63
C SER A 9 -2.09 -12.43 -39.49
N LYS A 10 -0.81 -12.40 -39.11
CA LYS A 10 0.28 -13.13 -39.76
C LYS A 10 0.61 -14.46 -39.08
N SER A 11 -0.08 -14.79 -38.00
CA SER A 11 0.18 -16.03 -37.26
C SER A 11 -0.37 -17.23 -38.05
N PRO A 12 0.40 -18.32 -38.20
CA PRO A 12 -0.12 -19.56 -38.77
C PRO A 12 -1.06 -20.30 -37.80
N LYS A 13 -1.11 -19.90 -36.52
CA LYS A 13 -1.93 -20.55 -35.50
C LYS A 13 -3.37 -20.05 -35.61
N ILE A 14 -4.28 -20.99 -35.89
CA ILE A 14 -5.72 -20.72 -35.88
C ILE A 14 -6.20 -20.60 -34.43
N LEU A 15 -6.84 -19.47 -34.11
CA LEU A 15 -7.46 -19.23 -32.81
C LEU A 15 -8.82 -19.94 -32.73
N ARG A 16 -9.18 -20.43 -31.53
CA ARG A 16 -10.50 -21.05 -31.31
C ARG A 16 -11.63 -20.03 -31.28
N HIS A 17 -11.35 -18.83 -30.80
CA HIS A 17 -12.30 -17.73 -30.70
C HIS A 17 -11.80 -16.50 -31.45
N ASN A 18 -12.74 -15.74 -31.99
CA ASN A 18 -12.45 -14.50 -32.69
C ASN A 18 -12.00 -13.41 -31.71
N ILE A 19 -11.09 -12.54 -32.16
CA ILE A 19 -10.71 -11.33 -31.43
C ILE A 19 -11.22 -10.13 -32.21
N ILE A 20 -12.00 -9.28 -31.54
CA ILE A 20 -12.45 -8.00 -32.09
C ILE A 20 -11.50 -6.91 -31.58
N PHE A 21 -10.86 -6.20 -32.49
CA PHE A 21 -10.11 -4.99 -32.17
C PHE A 21 -11.02 -3.77 -32.32
N LEU A 22 -11.41 -3.16 -31.21
CA LEU A 22 -12.25 -1.97 -31.20
C LEU A 22 -11.37 -0.72 -31.09
N PHE A 23 -11.27 0.03 -32.18
CA PHE A 23 -10.64 1.36 -32.20
C PHE A 23 -11.75 2.42 -32.14
N ASN A 24 -12.22 2.71 -30.93
CA ASN A 24 -13.21 3.75 -30.68
C ASN A 24 -12.55 5.08 -30.31
N GLY A 25 -13.33 6.17 -30.36
CA GLY A 25 -12.87 7.51 -30.00
C GLY A 25 -13.91 8.26 -29.16
N GLY A 26 -13.55 9.45 -28.68
CA GLY A 26 -14.44 10.28 -27.89
C GLY A 26 -14.57 9.87 -26.42
N GLU A 27 -13.73 8.97 -25.92
CA GLU A 27 -13.64 8.60 -24.49
C GLU A 27 -13.67 9.84 -23.59
N GLU A 28 -12.83 10.83 -23.90
CA GLU A 28 -12.70 12.12 -23.22
C GLU A 28 -14.00 12.92 -23.05
N ASN A 29 -15.01 12.65 -23.89
CA ASN A 29 -16.35 13.22 -23.79
C ASN A 29 -17.35 12.20 -23.23
N PHE A 30 -16.92 11.48 -22.19
CA PHE A 30 -17.67 10.45 -21.48
C PHE A 30 -18.07 9.23 -22.32
N MET A 31 -17.11 8.64 -23.04
CA MET A 31 -17.19 7.30 -23.66
C MET A 31 -18.41 7.03 -24.58
N PRO A 32 -18.85 7.96 -25.46
CA PRO A 32 -20.03 7.77 -26.28
C PRO A 32 -19.86 6.67 -27.35
N ALA A 33 -18.65 6.46 -27.86
CA ALA A 33 -18.42 5.48 -28.92
C ALA A 33 -18.41 4.03 -28.41
N SER A 34 -17.79 3.76 -27.25
CA SER A 34 -17.90 2.43 -26.62
C SER A 34 -19.34 2.15 -26.20
N HIS A 35 -20.06 3.18 -25.73
CA HIS A 35 -21.48 3.06 -25.40
C HIS A 35 -22.31 2.73 -26.64
N GLY A 36 -22.09 3.42 -27.75
CA GLY A 36 -22.73 3.11 -29.04
C GLY A 36 -22.41 1.70 -29.53
N PHE A 37 -21.14 1.27 -29.42
CA PHE A 37 -20.74 -0.09 -29.78
C PHE A 37 -21.50 -1.13 -28.94
N ILE A 38 -21.41 -1.05 -27.61
CA ILE A 38 -21.93 -2.11 -26.73
C ILE A 38 -23.46 -2.20 -26.77
N THR A 39 -24.16 -1.07 -26.97
CA THR A 39 -25.63 -1.04 -26.94
C THR A 39 -26.28 -1.25 -28.32
N GLN A 40 -25.60 -0.92 -29.42
CA GLN A 40 -26.23 -0.89 -30.76
C GLN A 40 -25.54 -1.78 -31.79
N HIS A 41 -24.23 -2.03 -31.67
CA HIS A 41 -23.49 -2.72 -32.73
C HIS A 41 -23.78 -4.22 -32.75
N LYS A 42 -24.00 -4.80 -33.94
CA LYS A 42 -24.34 -6.22 -34.10
C LYS A 42 -23.35 -7.19 -33.47
N TRP A 43 -22.05 -6.89 -33.54
CA TRP A 43 -20.99 -7.73 -32.95
C TRP A 43 -20.93 -7.69 -31.43
N ALA A 44 -21.53 -6.68 -30.79
CA ALA A 44 -21.52 -6.58 -29.32
C ALA A 44 -22.15 -7.82 -28.66
N LYS A 45 -23.14 -8.43 -29.32
CA LYS A 45 -23.82 -9.66 -28.88
C LYS A 45 -22.92 -10.90 -28.86
N GLU A 46 -21.84 -10.88 -29.63
CA GLU A 46 -20.86 -11.97 -29.73
C GLU A 46 -19.73 -11.82 -28.70
N VAL A 47 -19.58 -10.63 -28.09
CA VAL A 47 -18.54 -10.39 -27.09
C VAL A 47 -18.84 -11.20 -25.82
N ARG A 48 -17.81 -11.83 -25.26
CA ARG A 48 -17.88 -12.67 -24.05
C ARG A 48 -16.98 -12.17 -22.93
N THR A 49 -15.93 -11.45 -23.27
CA THR A 49 -14.99 -10.78 -22.36
C THR A 49 -14.32 -9.65 -23.13
N PHE A 50 -13.58 -8.78 -22.43
CA PHE A 50 -12.83 -7.70 -23.06
C PHE A 50 -11.52 -7.39 -22.31
N ILE A 51 -10.60 -6.76 -23.02
CA ILE A 51 -9.37 -6.18 -22.47
C ILE A 51 -9.41 -4.70 -22.82
N ASN A 52 -9.50 -3.85 -21.80
CA ASN A 52 -9.40 -2.40 -21.92
C ASN A 52 -7.95 -1.97 -21.65
N LEU A 53 -7.45 -1.03 -22.45
CA LEU A 53 -6.09 -0.51 -22.36
C LEU A 53 -6.14 1.00 -22.24
N GLU A 54 -5.65 1.51 -21.13
CA GLU A 54 -5.71 2.91 -20.75
C GLU A 54 -4.37 3.47 -20.29
N ALA A 55 -4.35 4.78 -20.07
CA ALA A 55 -3.23 5.46 -19.46
C ALA A 55 -3.70 6.65 -18.62
N CYS A 56 -3.07 6.85 -17.47
CA CYS A 56 -3.17 8.08 -16.67
C CYS A 56 -1.80 8.78 -16.55
N GLY A 57 -0.83 8.36 -17.37
CA GLY A 57 0.54 8.84 -17.48
C GLY A 57 1.27 8.23 -18.68
N ALA A 58 2.44 8.76 -19.01
CA ALA A 58 3.24 8.33 -20.17
C ALA A 58 4.19 7.16 -19.83
N GLY A 59 3.62 5.96 -19.65
CA GLY A 59 4.38 4.70 -19.58
C GLY A 59 4.50 4.07 -18.18
N GLY A 60 5.64 3.42 -17.95
CA GLY A 60 5.84 2.51 -16.81
C GLY A 60 5.38 1.09 -17.14
N ARG A 61 5.03 0.31 -16.11
CA ARG A 61 4.39 -1.01 -16.27
C ARG A 61 2.89 -0.80 -16.26
N GLU A 62 2.17 -1.40 -17.20
CA GLU A 62 0.71 -1.40 -17.18
C GLU A 62 0.20 -2.18 -15.96
N VAL A 63 -0.50 -1.49 -15.07
CA VAL A 63 -1.10 -2.11 -13.89
C VAL A 63 -2.46 -2.66 -14.27
N LEU A 64 -2.72 -3.93 -13.98
CA LEU A 64 -4.08 -4.44 -13.92
C LEU A 64 -4.75 -3.86 -12.68
N PHE A 65 -5.62 -2.87 -12.90
CA PHE A 65 -6.29 -2.13 -11.83
C PHE A 65 -7.80 -2.37 -11.79
N GLN A 66 -8.41 -3.02 -12.77
CA GLN A 66 -9.76 -3.56 -12.60
C GLN A 66 -9.88 -4.94 -13.23
N ALA A 67 -10.46 -5.88 -12.50
CA ALA A 67 -10.91 -7.16 -13.03
C ALA A 67 -12.41 -7.32 -12.80
N GLY A 68 -13.11 -7.74 -13.86
CA GLY A 68 -14.56 -7.96 -13.87
C GLY A 68 -15.00 -8.95 -12.79
N PRO A 69 -16.14 -8.71 -12.14
CA PRO A 69 -16.63 -9.60 -11.10
C PRO A 69 -16.98 -10.98 -11.69
N ASN A 70 -17.07 -11.97 -10.81
CA ASN A 70 -17.65 -13.29 -11.08
C ASN A 70 -16.93 -14.19 -12.10
N HIS A 71 -15.89 -13.74 -12.82
CA HIS A 71 -15.22 -14.53 -13.85
C HIS A 71 -13.74 -14.74 -13.54
N PRO A 72 -13.41 -15.60 -12.55
CA PRO A 72 -12.04 -15.82 -12.08
C PRO A 72 -11.09 -16.31 -13.16
N TRP A 73 -11.60 -17.09 -14.12
CA TRP A 73 -10.82 -17.64 -15.22
C TRP A 73 -10.05 -16.57 -16.01
N ILE A 74 -10.58 -15.34 -16.11
CA ILE A 74 -9.95 -14.22 -16.82
C ILE A 74 -8.60 -13.86 -16.15
N LEU A 75 -8.59 -13.81 -14.82
CA LEU A 75 -7.39 -13.55 -14.01
C LEU A 75 -6.47 -14.76 -13.94
N GLU A 76 -7.01 -15.98 -14.01
CA GLU A 76 -6.20 -17.21 -14.11
C GLU A 76 -5.40 -17.21 -15.40
N THR A 77 -6.06 -16.97 -16.54
CA THR A 77 -5.41 -16.80 -17.85
C THR A 77 -4.37 -15.68 -17.80
N TYR A 78 -4.68 -14.54 -17.17
CA TYR A 78 -3.71 -13.47 -16.98
C TYR A 78 -2.46 -13.95 -16.25
N SER A 79 -2.62 -14.63 -15.12
CA SER A 79 -1.47 -15.09 -14.32
C SER A 79 -0.64 -16.20 -15.00
N GLU A 80 -1.25 -17.00 -15.87
CA GLU A 80 -0.63 -18.16 -16.51
C GLU A 80 0.07 -17.79 -17.81
N GLU A 81 -0.51 -16.87 -18.58
CA GLU A 81 -0.06 -16.55 -19.94
C GLU A 81 0.82 -15.30 -20.00
N VAL A 82 0.63 -14.35 -19.07
CA VAL A 82 1.33 -13.07 -19.14
C VAL A 82 2.76 -13.19 -18.62
N PRO A 83 3.78 -12.86 -19.45
CA PRO A 83 5.18 -13.06 -19.09
C PRO A 83 5.66 -12.10 -18.00
N TYR A 84 5.10 -10.89 -17.93
CA TYR A 84 5.51 -9.88 -16.96
C TYR A 84 4.32 -9.28 -16.19
N PRO A 85 3.66 -10.04 -15.33
CA PRO A 85 2.41 -9.60 -14.74
C PRO A 85 2.64 -8.48 -13.70
N TYR A 86 1.73 -7.50 -13.69
CA TYR A 86 1.65 -6.44 -12.70
C TYR A 86 0.18 -6.16 -12.38
N ALA A 87 -0.24 -6.42 -11.14
CA ALA A 87 -1.66 -6.40 -10.79
C ALA A 87 -1.89 -6.07 -9.32
N SER A 88 -2.92 -5.28 -9.03
CA SER A 88 -3.18 -4.82 -7.67
C SER A 88 -4.67 -4.71 -7.37
N SER A 89 -5.16 -5.61 -6.51
CA SER A 89 -6.52 -5.48 -5.95
C SER A 89 -6.68 -4.23 -5.08
N LEU A 90 -5.59 -3.72 -4.48
CA LEU A 90 -5.60 -2.43 -3.80
C LEU A 90 -5.89 -1.29 -4.81
N ALA A 91 -5.24 -1.31 -5.97
CA ALA A 91 -5.51 -0.32 -7.02
C ALA A 91 -6.96 -0.38 -7.49
N GLN A 92 -7.51 -1.60 -7.61
CA GLN A 92 -8.93 -1.80 -7.92
C GLN A 92 -9.86 -1.19 -6.89
N GLU A 93 -9.62 -1.42 -5.60
CA GLU A 93 -10.44 -0.86 -4.52
C GLU A 93 -10.32 0.67 -4.46
N ILE A 94 -9.12 1.23 -4.65
CA ILE A 94 -8.91 2.68 -4.69
C ILE A 94 -9.66 3.29 -5.89
N PHE A 95 -9.57 2.69 -7.07
CA PHE A 95 -10.27 3.20 -8.25
C PHE A 95 -11.79 3.10 -8.09
N GLN A 96 -12.30 1.95 -7.61
CA GLN A 96 -13.72 1.74 -7.34
C GLN A 96 -14.29 2.65 -6.24
N SER A 97 -13.45 3.17 -5.35
CA SER A 97 -13.88 4.13 -4.31
C SER A 97 -14.22 5.52 -4.86
N GLY A 98 -13.82 5.83 -6.10
CA GLY A 98 -14.03 7.15 -6.72
C GLY A 98 -13.04 8.23 -6.24
N VAL A 99 -12.03 7.87 -5.45
CA VAL A 99 -10.98 8.80 -5.00
C VAL A 99 -10.08 9.26 -6.15
N ILE A 100 -9.86 8.39 -7.14
CA ILE A 100 -9.17 8.75 -8.37
C ILE A 100 -10.21 9.35 -9.33
N PRO A 101 -10.05 10.61 -9.76
CA PRO A 101 -10.90 11.18 -10.80
C PRO A 101 -10.54 10.51 -12.13
N GLY A 102 -11.43 9.67 -12.64
CA GLY A 102 -11.25 8.95 -13.88
C GLY A 102 -12.35 7.92 -14.08
N ASP A 103 -12.65 7.65 -15.33
CA ASP A 103 -13.57 6.63 -15.79
C ASP A 103 -12.99 6.07 -17.09
N THR A 104 -13.43 4.88 -17.50
CA THR A 104 -12.85 4.24 -18.69
C THR A 104 -13.92 3.48 -19.43
N ASP A 105 -13.62 3.11 -20.68
CA ASP A 105 -14.48 2.24 -21.47
C ASP A 105 -14.81 0.92 -20.74
N TYR A 106 -13.98 0.46 -19.80
CA TYR A 106 -14.28 -0.72 -18.97
C TYR A 106 -15.63 -0.59 -18.25
N ARG A 107 -15.97 0.59 -17.73
CA ARG A 107 -17.27 0.80 -17.07
C ARG A 107 -18.41 0.60 -18.06
N ILE A 108 -18.27 1.09 -19.29
CA ILE A 108 -19.31 0.99 -20.30
C ILE A 108 -19.60 -0.48 -20.65
N PHE A 109 -18.55 -1.28 -20.84
CA PHE A 109 -18.69 -2.71 -21.10
C PHE A 109 -19.27 -3.47 -19.89
N ARG A 110 -18.89 -3.09 -18.67
CA ARG A 110 -19.39 -3.69 -17.43
C ARG A 110 -20.87 -3.35 -17.20
N ASP A 111 -21.23 -2.08 -17.20
CA ASP A 111 -22.52 -1.59 -16.73
C ASP A 111 -23.61 -1.71 -17.81
N PHE A 112 -23.28 -1.46 -19.08
CA PHE A 112 -24.24 -1.51 -20.20
C PHE A 112 -24.15 -2.81 -21.00
N GLY A 113 -22.98 -3.46 -21.03
CA GLY A 113 -22.79 -4.75 -21.67
C GLY A 113 -23.00 -5.96 -20.75
N ASN A 114 -23.01 -5.77 -19.43
CA ASN A 114 -22.98 -6.85 -18.44
C ASN A 114 -21.84 -7.86 -18.69
N LEU A 115 -20.69 -7.35 -19.12
CA LEU A 115 -19.49 -8.13 -19.41
C LEU A 115 -18.46 -7.99 -18.31
N SER A 116 -17.71 -9.06 -18.07
CA SER A 116 -16.49 -9.01 -17.27
C SER A 116 -15.27 -8.99 -18.19
N GLY A 117 -14.29 -8.15 -17.83
CA GLY A 117 -13.04 -7.99 -18.57
C GLY A 117 -11.91 -7.57 -17.66
N LEU A 118 -10.81 -7.13 -18.26
CA LEU A 118 -9.65 -6.59 -17.55
C LEU A 118 -9.39 -5.15 -17.99
N ASP A 119 -9.02 -4.29 -17.05
CA ASP A 119 -8.62 -2.91 -17.30
C ASP A 119 -7.17 -2.68 -16.88
N PHE A 120 -6.36 -2.22 -17.83
CA PHE A 120 -4.93 -1.98 -17.67
C PHE A 120 -4.62 -0.51 -17.86
N ALA A 121 -3.80 0.08 -16.99
CA ALA A 121 -3.37 1.46 -17.16
C ALA A 121 -1.87 1.63 -17.01
N TRP A 122 -1.27 2.45 -17.89
CA TRP A 122 -0.01 3.12 -17.55
C TRP A 122 -0.25 4.22 -16.52
N SER A 123 0.68 4.37 -15.59
CA SER A 123 0.57 5.35 -14.50
C SER A 123 1.87 6.11 -14.20
N ALA A 124 2.99 5.72 -14.82
CA ALA A 124 4.23 6.47 -14.65
C ALA A 124 4.17 7.78 -15.45
N ASN A 125 4.92 8.78 -14.99
CA ASN A 125 4.97 10.11 -15.61
C ASN A 125 3.57 10.74 -15.84
N GLY A 126 2.72 10.75 -14.81
CA GLY A 126 1.41 11.41 -14.85
C GLY A 126 1.45 12.93 -15.05
N TYR A 127 2.63 13.56 -15.05
CA TYR A 127 2.82 15.00 -15.20
C TYR A 127 2.47 15.50 -16.60
N VAL A 128 2.60 14.66 -17.64
CA VAL A 128 2.32 15.05 -19.03
C VAL A 128 0.90 14.73 -19.48
N TYR A 129 0.19 13.84 -18.76
CA TYR A 129 -1.18 13.40 -19.08
C TYR A 129 -2.17 14.56 -19.26
N HIS A 130 -2.96 14.60 -20.33
CA HIS A 130 -3.86 15.73 -20.68
C HIS A 130 -3.13 17.07 -20.73
N THR A 131 -1.93 17.10 -21.32
CA THR A 131 -1.22 18.35 -21.59
C THR A 131 -0.68 18.32 -23.01
N LYS A 132 -0.25 19.48 -23.51
CA LYS A 132 0.49 19.56 -24.78
C LYS A 132 1.82 18.77 -24.80
N PHE A 133 2.29 18.29 -23.65
CA PHE A 133 3.50 17.48 -23.52
C PHE A 133 3.20 15.98 -23.61
N ASP A 134 1.94 15.57 -23.71
CA ASP A 134 1.56 14.16 -23.92
C ASP A 134 1.93 13.73 -25.34
N SER A 135 3.17 13.30 -25.51
CA SER A 135 3.81 13.06 -26.80
C SER A 135 4.65 11.79 -26.78
N ILE A 136 4.96 11.26 -27.97
CA ILE A 136 5.64 9.98 -28.13
C ILE A 136 7.03 9.97 -27.47
N GLU A 137 7.70 11.12 -27.39
CA GLU A 137 9.02 11.27 -26.78
C GLU A 137 9.02 10.94 -25.28
N HIS A 138 7.87 11.05 -24.62
CA HIS A 138 7.71 10.77 -23.19
C HIS A 138 7.31 9.32 -22.90
N ILE A 139 7.05 8.50 -23.92
CA ILE A 139 6.66 7.09 -23.78
C ILE A 139 7.91 6.22 -23.94
N PRO A 140 8.40 5.56 -22.87
CA PRO A 140 9.55 4.68 -22.99
C PRO A 140 9.25 3.49 -23.91
N LEU A 141 10.15 3.19 -24.86
CA LEU A 141 10.00 2.03 -25.76
C LEU A 141 9.84 0.71 -25.00
N GLY A 142 10.50 0.58 -23.83
CA GLY A 142 10.36 -0.59 -22.95
C GLY A 142 8.94 -0.77 -22.41
N SER A 143 8.19 0.32 -22.18
CA SER A 143 6.78 0.25 -21.79
C SER A 143 5.92 -0.29 -22.93
N LEU A 144 6.10 0.24 -24.15
CA LEU A 144 5.40 -0.23 -25.34
C LEU A 144 5.67 -1.71 -25.63
N GLN A 145 6.93 -2.13 -25.60
CA GLN A 145 7.31 -3.52 -25.85
C GLN A 145 6.69 -4.46 -24.80
N ARG A 146 6.83 -4.13 -23.52
CA ARG A 146 6.29 -4.95 -22.42
C ARG A 146 4.77 -5.08 -22.51
N THR A 147 4.06 -3.98 -22.71
CA THR A 147 2.59 -4.02 -22.87
C THR A 147 2.22 -4.83 -24.11
N GLY A 148 2.97 -4.71 -25.22
CA GLY A 148 2.80 -5.54 -26.41
C GLY A 148 2.93 -7.04 -26.11
N ASP A 149 4.01 -7.44 -25.43
CA ASP A 149 4.27 -8.84 -25.06
C ASP A 149 3.17 -9.39 -24.15
N ASN A 150 2.81 -8.62 -23.11
CA ASN A 150 1.80 -9.01 -22.14
C ASN A 150 0.41 -9.14 -22.74
N ILE A 151 -0.06 -8.13 -23.48
CA ILE A 151 -1.41 -8.14 -24.04
C ILE A 151 -1.52 -9.12 -25.21
N LEU A 152 -0.45 -9.33 -25.99
CA LEU A 152 -0.43 -10.37 -27.02
C LEU A 152 -0.56 -11.77 -26.42
N ALA A 153 0.20 -12.07 -25.37
CA ALA A 153 0.14 -13.36 -24.69
C ALA A 153 -1.25 -13.58 -24.08
N LEU A 154 -1.77 -12.57 -23.37
CA LEU A 154 -3.11 -12.58 -22.79
C LEU A 154 -4.22 -12.82 -23.82
N ALA A 155 -4.21 -12.07 -24.94
CA ALA A 155 -5.21 -12.19 -25.99
C ALA A 155 -5.17 -13.58 -26.64
N LYS A 156 -3.98 -14.13 -26.88
CA LYS A 156 -3.82 -15.50 -27.38
C LYS A 156 -4.33 -16.54 -26.39
N GLY A 157 -3.97 -16.40 -25.12
CA GLY A 157 -4.39 -17.28 -24.03
C GLY A 157 -5.92 -17.31 -23.91
N MET A 158 -6.55 -16.14 -23.85
CA MET A 158 -8.00 -16.02 -23.81
C MET A 158 -8.65 -16.63 -25.06
N ALA A 159 -8.20 -16.26 -26.26
CA ALA A 159 -8.80 -16.73 -27.51
C ALA A 159 -8.60 -18.24 -27.78
N GLN A 160 -7.62 -18.87 -27.15
CA GLN A 160 -7.40 -20.31 -27.21
C GLN A 160 -8.09 -21.07 -26.07
N GLY A 161 -8.45 -20.38 -24.98
CA GLY A 161 -9.07 -20.95 -23.79
C GLY A 161 -10.47 -21.49 -24.07
N HIS A 162 -10.74 -22.71 -23.60
CA HIS A 162 -12.07 -23.33 -23.67
C HIS A 162 -13.16 -22.60 -22.85
N GLN A 163 -12.74 -21.78 -21.89
CA GLN A 163 -13.62 -21.06 -20.96
C GLN A 163 -14.54 -20.06 -21.67
N LEU A 164 -14.13 -19.51 -22.81
CA LEU A 164 -14.92 -18.57 -23.61
C LEU A 164 -16.21 -19.18 -24.19
N SER A 165 -16.24 -20.50 -24.41
CA SER A 165 -17.44 -21.20 -24.89
C SER A 165 -18.50 -21.37 -23.80
N GLU A 166 -18.08 -21.49 -22.54
CA GLU A 166 -18.95 -21.82 -21.39
C GLU A 166 -18.73 -20.84 -20.22
N VAL A 167 -18.66 -19.53 -20.52
CA VAL A 167 -18.29 -18.47 -19.55
C VAL A 167 -19.15 -18.50 -18.27
N ASP A 168 -20.44 -18.86 -18.39
CA ASP A 168 -21.36 -18.98 -17.25
C ASP A 168 -21.01 -20.13 -16.30
N LYS A 169 -20.45 -21.23 -16.81
CA LYS A 169 -20.00 -22.37 -15.99
C LYS A 169 -18.80 -22.04 -15.12
N TYR A 170 -17.97 -21.10 -15.58
CA TYR A 170 -16.79 -20.63 -14.87
C TYR A 170 -17.08 -19.38 -14.02
N ARG A 171 -18.35 -19.12 -13.68
CA ARG A 171 -18.74 -18.07 -12.74
C ARG A 171 -18.48 -18.48 -11.29
N ALA A 172 -17.23 -18.45 -10.84
CA ALA A 172 -16.84 -18.89 -9.49
C ALA A 172 -16.55 -17.76 -8.48
N GLY A 173 -17.20 -16.59 -8.64
CA GLY A 173 -17.11 -15.48 -7.69
C GLY A 173 -15.86 -14.62 -7.86
N ASN A 174 -15.50 -13.84 -6.83
CA ASN A 174 -14.39 -12.89 -6.89
C ASN A 174 -13.04 -13.51 -6.48
N LEU A 175 -11.96 -12.95 -7.02
CA LEU A 175 -10.59 -13.29 -6.66
C LEU A 175 -9.93 -12.16 -5.85
N VAL A 176 -9.01 -12.55 -4.99
CA VAL A 176 -7.99 -11.67 -4.43
C VAL A 176 -6.74 -11.85 -5.28
N PHE A 177 -6.19 -10.75 -5.80
CA PHE A 177 -4.96 -10.76 -6.57
C PHE A 177 -4.05 -9.59 -6.22
N PHE A 178 -2.75 -9.83 -6.20
CA PHE A 178 -1.74 -8.80 -6.03
C PHE A 178 -0.40 -9.31 -6.53
N ASP A 179 0.46 -8.41 -7.00
CA ASP A 179 1.85 -8.74 -7.28
C ASP A 179 2.72 -8.67 -6.02
N PHE A 180 3.63 -9.63 -5.90
CA PHE A 180 4.64 -9.66 -4.84
C PHE A 180 5.95 -9.08 -5.38
N LEU A 181 6.31 -7.87 -4.93
CA LEU A 181 7.49 -7.11 -5.34
C LEU A 181 7.65 -6.93 -6.86
N GLY A 182 6.56 -7.01 -7.63
CA GLY A 182 6.60 -6.98 -9.09
C GLY A 182 7.20 -8.22 -9.76
N ALA A 183 7.40 -9.30 -9.00
CA ALA A 183 8.04 -10.53 -9.49
C ALA A 183 7.03 -11.56 -10.02
N PHE A 184 5.95 -11.81 -9.27
CA PHE A 184 4.89 -12.73 -9.64
C PHE A 184 3.56 -12.29 -9.03
N VAL A 185 2.44 -12.77 -9.58
CA VAL A 185 1.09 -12.48 -9.08
C VAL A 185 0.60 -13.62 -8.20
N VAL A 186 0.19 -13.27 -6.99
CA VAL A 186 -0.58 -14.14 -6.10
C VAL A 186 -2.05 -14.01 -6.48
N ARG A 187 -2.73 -15.14 -6.66
CA ARG A 187 -4.18 -15.19 -6.91
C ARG A 187 -4.84 -16.25 -6.03
N TRP A 188 -5.91 -15.87 -5.34
CA TRP A 188 -6.69 -16.78 -4.51
C TRP A 188 -8.19 -16.58 -4.75
N PRO A 189 -8.97 -17.67 -4.86
CA PRO A 189 -10.41 -17.63 -4.59
C PRO A 189 -10.67 -16.93 -3.26
N MET A 190 -11.73 -16.12 -3.18
CA MET A 190 -12.07 -15.40 -1.94
C MET A 190 -12.14 -16.33 -0.73
N VAL A 191 -12.68 -17.55 -0.90
CA VAL A 191 -12.74 -18.56 0.16
C VAL A 191 -11.36 -19.00 0.65
N VAL A 192 -10.39 -19.17 -0.26
CA VAL A 192 -9.01 -19.52 0.10
C VAL A 192 -8.35 -18.38 0.86
N ALA A 193 -8.55 -17.13 0.40
CA ALA A 193 -8.06 -15.95 1.12
C ALA A 193 -8.69 -15.83 2.53
N ASP A 194 -10.00 -16.08 2.67
CA ASP A 194 -10.69 -16.10 3.97
C ASP A 194 -10.07 -17.16 4.91
N LEU A 195 -9.82 -18.37 4.42
CA LEU A 195 -9.20 -19.44 5.20
C LEU A 195 -7.75 -19.12 5.63
N ILE A 196 -6.94 -18.58 4.72
CA ILE A 196 -5.55 -18.16 5.01
C ILE A 196 -5.54 -17.05 6.07
N ASN A 197 -6.40 -16.05 5.90
CA ASN A 197 -6.48 -14.93 6.83
C ASN A 197 -6.96 -15.38 8.21
N LEU A 198 -8.00 -16.21 8.30
CA LEU A 198 -8.51 -16.72 9.58
C LEU A 198 -7.48 -17.62 10.29
N SER A 199 -6.79 -18.49 9.53
CA SER A 199 -5.70 -19.31 10.07
C SER A 199 -4.56 -18.43 10.61
N THR A 200 -4.25 -17.33 9.94
CA THR A 200 -3.25 -16.36 10.38
C THR A 200 -3.68 -15.59 11.63
N VAL A 201 -4.96 -15.23 11.75
CA VAL A 201 -5.52 -14.64 12.99
C VAL A 201 -5.35 -15.61 14.16
N ILE A 202 -5.70 -16.88 13.99
CA ILE A 202 -5.53 -17.92 15.03
C ILE A 202 -4.05 -18.07 15.40
N PHE A 203 -3.16 -18.12 14.40
CA PHE A 203 -1.72 -18.23 14.63
C PHE A 203 -1.14 -17.02 15.39
N SER A 204 -1.63 -15.82 15.08
CA SER A 204 -1.26 -14.60 15.79
C SER A 204 -1.63 -14.66 17.26
N LEU A 205 -2.89 -14.98 17.57
CA LEU A 205 -3.36 -15.12 18.96
C LEU A 205 -2.59 -16.21 19.72
N PHE A 206 -2.27 -17.32 19.05
CA PHE A 206 -1.43 -18.37 19.61
C PHE A 206 -0.02 -17.87 19.94
N SER A 207 0.63 -17.16 19.03
CA SER A 207 1.99 -16.63 19.23
C SER A 207 2.06 -15.61 20.38
N ILE A 208 1.04 -14.76 20.52
CA ILE A 208 0.90 -13.82 21.65
C ILE A 208 0.71 -14.60 22.96
N ASN A 209 -0.12 -15.65 22.98
CA ASN A 209 -0.31 -16.48 24.16
C ASN A 209 0.99 -17.17 24.63
N GLU A 210 1.85 -17.61 23.70
CA GLU A 210 3.18 -18.13 24.04
C GLU A 210 4.07 -17.04 24.68
N ASN A 211 3.98 -15.79 24.20
CA ASN A 211 4.66 -14.66 24.85
C ASN A 211 4.11 -14.37 26.25
N VAL A 212 2.80 -14.47 26.48
CA VAL A 212 2.20 -14.34 27.82
C VAL A 212 2.77 -15.41 28.76
N LYS A 213 2.82 -16.66 28.32
CA LYS A 213 3.39 -17.77 29.12
C LYS A 213 4.88 -17.54 29.42
N SER A 214 5.64 -17.03 28.45
CA SER A 214 7.06 -16.71 28.62
C SER A 214 7.26 -15.55 29.60
N ALA A 215 6.46 -14.48 29.49
CA ALA A 215 6.49 -13.32 30.39
C ALA A 215 6.14 -13.70 31.83
N ARG A 216 5.19 -14.62 32.04
CA ARG A 216 4.88 -15.16 33.36
C ARG A 216 6.09 -15.88 33.99
N LYS A 217 6.87 -16.62 33.21
CA LYS A 217 8.04 -17.38 33.70
C LYS A 217 9.28 -16.53 33.90
N THR A 218 9.43 -15.43 33.15
CA THR A 218 10.68 -14.65 33.08
C THR A 218 10.61 -13.30 33.79
N ASP A 219 9.47 -12.63 33.69
CA ASP A 219 9.25 -11.27 34.23
C ASP A 219 8.18 -11.25 35.33
N ASP A 220 7.73 -12.42 35.79
CA ASP A 220 6.72 -12.65 36.84
C ASP A 220 5.38 -11.90 36.63
N LEU A 221 5.02 -11.68 35.37
CA LEU A 221 3.79 -10.99 34.98
C LEU A 221 2.59 -11.94 34.96
N THR A 222 1.52 -11.58 35.67
CA THR A 222 0.23 -12.29 35.54
C THR A 222 -0.42 -12.01 34.18
N THR A 223 -1.24 -12.94 33.68
CA THR A 223 -1.99 -12.79 32.42
C THR A 223 -2.80 -11.48 32.40
N ARG A 224 -3.46 -11.14 33.50
CA ARG A 224 -4.25 -9.89 33.61
C ARG A 224 -3.36 -8.64 33.53
N GLN A 225 -2.20 -8.64 34.17
CA GLN A 225 -1.26 -7.52 34.08
C GLN A 225 -0.70 -7.37 32.67
N TYR A 226 -0.39 -8.48 32.00
CA TYR A 226 0.11 -8.47 30.63
C TYR A 226 -0.91 -7.84 29.68
N PHE A 227 -2.17 -8.30 29.66
CA PHE A 227 -3.20 -7.71 28.79
C PHE A 227 -3.56 -6.26 29.14
N ARG A 228 -3.48 -5.86 30.42
CA ARG A 228 -3.63 -4.45 30.81
C ARG A 228 -2.48 -3.59 30.27
N LYS A 229 -1.25 -4.10 30.26
CA LYS A 229 -0.09 -3.40 29.68
C LYS A 229 -0.19 -3.35 28.15
N LEU A 230 -0.59 -4.45 27.53
CA LEU A 230 -0.79 -4.57 26.09
C LEU A 230 -1.80 -3.54 25.57
N SER A 231 -2.97 -3.45 26.21
CA SER A 231 -4.01 -2.45 25.86
C SER A 231 -3.52 -1.01 26.05
N GLY A 232 -2.70 -0.74 27.08
CA GLY A 232 -2.01 0.53 27.25
C GLY A 232 -1.08 0.84 26.07
N CYS A 233 -0.24 -0.11 25.66
CA CYS A 233 0.64 0.04 24.50
C CYS A 233 -0.14 0.26 23.21
N MET A 234 -1.24 -0.47 22.98
CA MET A 234 -2.11 -0.27 21.81
C MET A 234 -2.69 1.16 21.76
N SER A 235 -3.17 1.66 22.90
CA SER A 235 -3.71 3.02 23.00
C SER A 235 -2.66 4.08 22.65
N ILE A 236 -1.42 3.87 23.11
CA ILE A 236 -0.29 4.76 22.82
C ILE A 236 0.14 4.68 21.35
N ILE A 237 0.09 3.51 20.73
CA ILE A 237 0.35 3.35 19.29
C ILE A 237 -0.66 4.17 18.49
N VAL A 238 -1.97 4.02 18.77
CA VAL A 238 -3.02 4.79 18.08
C VAL A 238 -2.85 6.30 18.33
N ALA A 239 -2.55 6.70 19.57
CA ALA A 239 -2.26 8.10 19.89
C ALA A 239 -1.04 8.64 19.11
N SER A 240 -0.01 7.80 18.91
CA SER A 240 1.18 8.16 18.14
C SER A 240 0.88 8.38 16.66
N TRP A 241 -0.04 7.60 16.09
CA TRP A 241 -0.51 7.77 14.71
C TRP A 241 -1.26 9.07 14.54
N ILE A 242 -2.23 9.35 15.43
CA ILE A 242 -3.00 10.60 15.41
C ILE A 242 -2.06 11.80 15.58
N ALA A 243 -1.13 11.75 16.55
CA ALA A 243 -0.16 12.82 16.77
C ALA A 243 0.75 13.06 15.55
N SER A 244 1.15 11.99 14.85
CA SER A 244 1.98 12.08 13.64
C SER A 244 1.22 12.75 12.49
N ILE A 245 -0.05 12.37 12.28
CA ILE A 245 -0.91 13.00 11.27
C ILE A 245 -1.12 14.48 11.61
N VAL A 246 -1.44 14.81 12.86
CA VAL A 246 -1.60 16.20 13.31
C VAL A 246 -0.30 17.00 13.06
N ALA A 247 0.86 16.44 13.36
CA ALA A 247 2.13 17.09 13.08
C ALA A 247 2.35 17.32 11.58
N ALA A 248 2.05 16.33 10.73
CA ALA A 248 2.15 16.48 9.28
C ALA A 248 1.20 17.56 8.74
N VAL A 249 -0.03 17.62 9.27
CA VAL A 249 -1.01 18.67 8.95
C VAL A 249 -0.50 20.05 9.36
N LEU A 250 0.14 20.19 10.53
CA LEU A 250 0.73 21.46 10.96
C LEU A 250 1.89 21.89 10.06
N VAL A 251 2.74 20.94 9.62
CA VAL A 251 3.80 21.23 8.65
C VAL A 251 3.19 21.71 7.32
N ALA A 252 2.18 21.00 6.81
CA ALA A 252 1.46 21.39 5.59
C ALA A 252 0.81 22.78 5.69
N ALA A 253 0.16 23.07 6.82
CA ALA A 253 -0.46 24.37 7.07
C ALA A 253 0.60 25.50 7.12
N CYS A 254 1.75 25.24 7.75
CA CYS A 254 2.88 26.17 7.79
C CYS A 254 3.43 26.45 6.38
N LEU A 255 3.68 25.40 5.59
CA LEU A 255 4.14 25.55 4.20
C LEU A 255 3.12 26.32 3.35
N THR A 256 1.83 26.08 3.58
CA THR A 256 0.75 26.83 2.92
C THR A 256 0.76 28.31 3.30
N ALA A 257 0.87 28.62 4.60
CA ALA A 257 0.95 30.00 5.08
C ALA A 257 2.19 30.75 4.58
N LEU A 258 3.30 30.04 4.33
CA LEU A 258 4.55 30.58 3.80
C LEU A 258 4.56 30.68 2.26
N GLY A 259 3.49 30.28 1.57
CA GLY A 259 3.44 30.26 0.10
C GLY A 259 4.39 29.21 -0.52
N ARG A 260 4.73 28.16 0.22
CA ARG A 260 5.60 27.04 -0.19
C ARG A 260 4.80 25.76 -0.42
N THR A 261 3.56 25.89 -0.90
CA THR A 261 2.69 24.75 -1.21
C THR A 261 3.27 23.89 -2.32
N MET A 262 3.10 22.58 -2.22
CA MET A 262 3.48 21.60 -3.24
C MET A 262 4.97 21.59 -3.59
N SER A 263 5.87 22.00 -2.69
CA SER A 263 7.32 21.94 -2.94
C SER A 263 7.85 20.55 -3.33
N TRP A 264 7.08 19.51 -3.03
CA TRP A 264 7.34 18.12 -3.41
C TRP A 264 6.85 17.73 -4.80
N TYR A 265 6.09 18.57 -5.53
CA TYR A 265 5.44 18.20 -6.80
C TYR A 265 6.46 17.83 -7.88
N ALA A 266 7.32 18.74 -8.31
CA ALA A 266 8.41 18.41 -9.24
C ALA A 266 9.48 17.50 -8.63
N ARG A 267 9.58 17.46 -7.29
CA ARG A 267 10.66 16.79 -6.56
C ARG A 267 10.10 15.97 -5.39
N PRO A 268 9.54 14.78 -5.65
CA PRO A 268 8.91 13.93 -4.63
C PRO A 268 9.77 13.61 -3.41
N PHE A 269 11.10 13.68 -3.57
CA PHE A 269 12.04 13.43 -2.47
C PHE A 269 11.81 14.35 -1.25
N TRP A 270 11.26 15.55 -1.45
CA TRP A 270 10.92 16.46 -0.33
C TRP A 270 9.91 15.86 0.65
N LEU A 271 9.04 14.94 0.21
CA LEU A 271 8.08 14.27 1.10
C LEU A 271 8.77 13.53 2.25
N PHE A 272 9.96 12.98 2.00
CA PHE A 272 10.74 12.30 3.02
C PHE A 272 11.07 13.26 4.17
N PHE A 273 11.63 14.42 3.85
CA PHE A 273 12.01 15.38 4.87
C PHE A 273 10.80 16.05 5.52
N LEU A 274 9.80 16.41 4.72
CA LEU A 274 8.67 17.22 5.18
C LEU A 274 7.65 16.42 6.00
N TYR A 275 7.42 15.15 5.67
CA TYR A 275 6.35 14.37 6.32
C TYR A 275 6.82 13.04 6.89
N VAL A 276 7.75 12.32 6.24
CA VAL A 276 8.23 11.03 6.76
C VAL A 276 9.07 11.21 8.02
N ILE A 277 10.02 12.15 8.03
CA ILE A 277 10.86 12.44 9.20
C ILE A 277 10.00 12.90 10.40
N PRO A 278 9.11 13.91 10.29
CA PRO A 278 8.23 14.29 11.40
C PRO A 278 7.35 13.15 11.89
N THR A 279 6.79 12.35 10.99
CA THR A 279 5.98 11.17 11.34
C THR A 279 6.79 10.19 12.20
N LEU A 280 8.01 9.88 11.80
CA LEU A 280 8.91 9.00 12.54
C LEU A 280 9.30 9.59 13.91
N LEU A 281 9.68 10.87 13.93
CA LEU A 281 10.06 11.60 15.15
C LEU A 281 8.94 11.60 16.19
N VAL A 282 7.72 11.96 15.77
CA VAL A 282 6.55 12.03 16.66
C VAL A 282 6.18 10.64 17.15
N SER A 283 6.15 9.65 16.26
CA SER A 283 5.86 8.25 16.64
C SER A 283 6.85 7.73 17.70
N MET A 284 8.14 7.96 17.49
CA MET A 284 9.19 7.59 18.45
C MET A 284 9.10 8.38 19.77
N ALA A 285 8.83 9.69 19.69
CA ALA A 285 8.73 10.55 20.86
C ALA A 285 7.59 10.13 21.79
N VAL A 286 6.38 9.90 21.23
CA VAL A 286 5.20 9.47 21.99
C VAL A 286 5.47 8.14 22.69
N LEU A 287 6.08 7.18 21.99
CA LEU A 287 6.42 5.88 22.54
C LEU A 287 7.44 5.99 23.69
N LEU A 288 8.50 6.78 23.51
CA LEU A 288 9.52 7.03 24.55
C LEU A 288 8.96 7.78 25.76
N LEU A 289 8.09 8.77 25.54
CA LEU A 289 7.43 9.51 26.62
C LEU A 289 6.56 8.56 27.45
N HIS A 290 5.81 7.67 26.81
CA HIS A 290 5.07 6.63 27.53
C HIS A 290 6.02 5.72 28.30
N ALA A 291 7.12 5.25 27.71
CA ALA A 291 8.10 4.40 28.39
C ALA A 291 8.70 5.07 29.64
N LYS A 292 9.12 6.34 29.53
CA LYS A 292 9.65 7.15 30.65
C LYS A 292 8.59 7.38 31.73
N TYR A 293 7.35 7.70 31.33
CA TYR A 293 6.23 7.88 32.26
C TYR A 293 5.96 6.58 33.03
N TYR A 294 5.93 5.45 32.32
CA TYR A 294 5.69 4.14 32.90
C TYR A 294 6.73 3.77 33.96
N GLN A 295 8.03 4.01 33.68
CA GLN A 295 9.12 3.83 34.64
C GLN A 295 8.99 4.77 35.85
N LYS A 296 8.69 6.05 35.63
CA LYS A 296 8.55 7.06 36.71
C LYS A 296 7.38 6.75 37.66
N VAL A 297 6.25 6.29 37.14
CA VAL A 297 5.08 5.91 37.95
C VAL A 297 5.39 4.70 38.83
N ILE A 298 6.11 3.71 38.30
CA ILE A 298 6.57 2.54 39.07
C ILE A 298 7.48 2.99 40.21
N LEU A 299 8.50 3.81 39.93
CA LEU A 299 9.43 4.31 40.94
C LEU A 299 8.72 5.08 42.07
N ARG A 300 7.73 5.93 41.74
CA ARG A 300 6.94 6.66 42.74
C ARG A 300 6.09 5.74 43.63
N ARG A 301 5.49 4.69 43.06
CA ARG A 301 4.71 3.70 43.83
C ARG A 301 5.60 2.88 44.76
N CYS A 302 6.79 2.49 44.31
CA CYS A 302 7.78 1.79 45.14
C CYS A 302 8.29 2.69 46.29
N SER A 303 8.50 3.98 46.04
CA SER A 303 8.93 4.93 47.08
C SER A 303 7.83 5.23 48.10
N ALA A 304 6.56 5.29 47.69
CA ALA A 304 5.42 5.53 48.59
C ALA A 304 5.04 4.31 49.45
N ARG A 305 5.37 3.08 49.00
CA ARG A 305 5.05 1.82 49.71
C ARG A 305 6.12 1.31 50.68
N ARG A 306 7.20 2.07 50.95
CA ARG A 306 8.26 1.67 51.89
C ARG A 306 7.80 1.42 53.34
N LEU A 307 6.55 1.73 53.72
CA LEU A 307 6.03 1.50 55.07
C LEU A 307 5.14 0.26 55.24
N THR A 308 4.80 -0.49 54.17
CA THR A 308 4.00 -1.71 54.31
C THR A 308 4.49 -2.80 53.36
N PHE A 309 5.06 -3.86 53.94
CA PHE A 309 5.52 -5.06 53.27
C PHE A 309 4.33 -5.77 52.59
N SER A 310 4.23 -5.66 51.27
CA SER A 310 3.30 -6.43 50.43
C SER A 310 4.12 -7.18 49.38
N PRO A 311 3.86 -8.48 49.13
CA PRO A 311 4.66 -9.31 48.22
C PRO A 311 4.45 -8.98 46.73
N PHE A 312 3.56 -8.05 46.38
CA PHE A 312 3.35 -7.60 45.00
C PHE A 312 4.31 -6.48 44.61
N GLN A 313 5.52 -6.87 44.23
CA GLN A 313 6.57 -5.99 43.72
C GLN A 313 6.27 -5.67 42.24
N ASP A 314 5.87 -4.43 41.92
CA ASP A 314 5.81 -3.94 40.54
C ASP A 314 7.27 -3.83 40.03
N LEU A 315 7.81 -4.92 39.50
CA LEU A 315 9.19 -5.02 38.98
C LEU A 315 9.42 -3.96 37.88
N GLU A 316 10.59 -3.32 37.89
CA GLU A 316 11.06 -2.50 36.77
C GLU A 316 11.02 -3.35 35.49
N LEU A 317 10.17 -2.98 34.54
CA LEU A 317 10.11 -3.71 33.27
C LEU A 317 11.40 -3.51 32.50
N SER A 318 12.08 -4.61 32.21
CA SER A 318 13.21 -4.64 31.28
C SER A 318 12.82 -3.99 29.95
N PRO A 319 13.70 -3.17 29.32
CA PRO A 319 13.45 -2.57 28.01
C PRO A 319 12.98 -3.57 26.95
N TRP A 320 13.49 -4.81 27.04
CA TRP A 320 13.11 -5.93 26.17
C TRP A 320 11.69 -6.43 26.38
N THR A 321 11.19 -6.42 27.61
CA THR A 321 9.80 -6.79 27.90
C THR A 321 8.84 -5.71 27.42
N LEU A 322 9.23 -4.44 27.57
CA LEU A 322 8.45 -3.32 27.02
C LEU A 322 8.44 -3.35 25.49
N PHE A 323 9.60 -3.60 24.87
CA PHE A 323 9.70 -3.83 23.42
C PHE A 323 8.77 -4.96 22.96
N GLN A 324 8.78 -6.11 23.66
CA GLN A 324 7.87 -7.22 23.37
C GLN A 324 6.40 -6.82 23.49
N LEU A 325 6.02 -6.06 24.52
CA LEU A 325 4.64 -5.58 24.69
C LEU A 325 4.21 -4.66 23.55
N TYR A 326 5.08 -3.79 23.05
CA TYR A 326 4.78 -2.97 21.88
C TYR A 326 4.73 -3.80 20.60
N TYR A 327 5.62 -4.78 20.44
CA TYR A 327 5.59 -5.72 19.33
C TYR A 327 4.25 -6.46 19.27
N ASP A 328 3.83 -7.05 20.39
CA ASP A 328 2.57 -7.77 20.50
C ASP A 328 1.37 -6.83 20.36
N ALA A 329 1.48 -5.56 20.77
CA ALA A 329 0.44 -4.55 20.56
C ALA A 329 0.27 -4.20 19.06
N TYR A 330 1.35 -3.96 18.33
CA TYR A 330 1.29 -3.77 16.88
C TYR A 330 0.75 -5.01 16.17
N GLN A 331 1.22 -6.21 16.54
CA GLN A 331 0.72 -7.46 15.98
C GLN A 331 -0.79 -7.62 16.22
N LEU A 332 -1.28 -7.30 17.42
CA LEU A 332 -2.70 -7.39 17.74
C LEU A 332 -3.52 -6.35 16.98
N ILE A 333 -3.04 -5.12 16.81
CA ILE A 333 -3.70 -4.11 15.98
C ILE A 333 -3.83 -4.60 14.54
N TRP A 334 -2.74 -5.09 13.93
CA TRP A 334 -2.79 -5.67 12.58
C TRP A 334 -3.69 -6.91 12.48
N THR A 335 -3.76 -7.71 13.55
CA THR A 335 -4.67 -8.87 13.63
C THR A 335 -6.14 -8.43 13.65
N ILE A 336 -6.47 -7.34 14.35
CA ILE A 336 -7.81 -6.75 14.36
C ILE A 336 -8.15 -6.19 12.96
N ILE A 337 -7.21 -5.49 12.32
CA ILE A 337 -7.38 -4.99 10.94
C ILE A 337 -7.61 -6.14 9.97
N LEU A 338 -6.83 -7.22 10.08
CA LEU A 338 -6.99 -8.42 9.25
C LEU A 338 -8.35 -9.09 9.49
N LEU A 339 -8.77 -9.25 10.75
CA LEU A 339 -10.07 -9.82 11.09
C LEU A 339 -11.21 -8.98 10.52
N PHE A 340 -11.14 -7.65 10.65
CA PHE A 340 -12.10 -6.74 10.05
C PHE A 340 -12.13 -6.90 8.52
N GLY A 341 -10.96 -6.93 7.88
CA GLY A 341 -10.81 -7.12 6.44
C GLY A 341 -11.45 -8.42 5.94
N VAL A 342 -11.32 -9.53 6.69
CA VAL A 342 -12.01 -10.80 6.39
C VAL A 342 -13.52 -10.68 6.54
N THR A 343 -14.01 -10.07 7.63
CA THR A 343 -15.45 -9.95 7.87
C THR A 343 -16.18 -9.12 6.81
N VAL A 344 -15.52 -8.09 6.28
CA VAL A 344 -16.07 -7.21 5.23
C VAL A 344 -15.64 -7.67 3.83
N ARG A 345 -14.78 -8.70 3.73
CA ARG A 345 -14.20 -9.22 2.48
C ARG A 345 -13.48 -8.17 1.64
N VAL A 346 -12.66 -7.36 2.31
CA VAL A 346 -11.74 -6.41 1.67
C VAL A 346 -10.61 -7.17 0.99
N ARG A 347 -10.41 -6.96 -0.32
CA ARG A 347 -9.40 -7.65 -1.13
C ARG A 347 -7.98 -7.21 -0.76
N SER A 348 -7.77 -5.95 -0.37
CA SER A 348 -6.48 -5.44 0.09
C SER A 348 -6.05 -5.94 1.49
N SER A 349 -6.83 -6.83 2.13
CA SER A 349 -6.47 -7.47 3.40
C SER A 349 -5.14 -8.24 3.38
N PHE A 350 -4.62 -8.57 2.19
CA PHE A 350 -3.28 -9.18 2.04
C PHE A 350 -2.16 -8.33 2.67
N ILE A 351 -2.33 -7.00 2.74
CA ILE A 351 -1.35 -6.10 3.38
C ILE A 351 -1.28 -6.40 4.88
N ALA A 352 -2.43 -6.49 5.54
CA ALA A 352 -2.51 -6.86 6.95
C ALA A 352 -2.05 -8.32 7.17
N LEU A 353 -2.42 -9.23 6.26
CA LEU A 353 -1.98 -10.62 6.30
C LEU A 353 -0.45 -10.73 6.37
N ILE A 354 0.27 -10.02 5.51
CA ILE A 354 1.74 -10.05 5.47
C ILE A 354 2.35 -9.54 6.78
N TRP A 355 1.82 -8.47 7.38
CA TRP A 355 2.29 -8.00 8.69
C TRP A 355 2.03 -9.02 9.80
N VAL A 356 0.82 -9.61 9.84
CA VAL A 356 0.44 -10.54 10.90
C VAL A 356 1.20 -11.86 10.78
N ILE A 357 1.32 -12.45 9.58
CA ILE A 357 1.95 -13.76 9.41
C ILE A 357 3.45 -13.70 9.74
N PHE A 358 4.16 -12.69 9.24
CA PHE A 358 5.60 -12.53 9.51
C PHE A 358 5.86 -12.12 10.95
N GLY A 359 5.01 -11.28 11.54
CA GLY A 359 5.08 -10.92 12.95
C GLY A 359 4.88 -12.13 13.87
N SER A 360 3.84 -12.91 13.60
CA SER A 360 3.52 -14.14 14.35
C SER A 360 4.62 -15.20 14.21
N LEU A 361 5.16 -15.36 12.99
CA LEU A 361 6.26 -16.29 12.73
C LEU A 361 7.54 -15.85 13.45
N GLY A 362 7.84 -14.55 13.51
CA GLY A 362 8.95 -14.02 14.29
C GLY A 362 8.81 -14.30 15.78
N ASN A 363 7.62 -14.09 16.33
CA ASN A 363 7.30 -14.44 17.72
C ASN A 363 7.44 -15.95 18.00
N PHE A 364 6.93 -16.78 17.10
CA PHE A 364 7.03 -18.23 17.21
C PHE A 364 8.48 -18.72 17.16
N LEU A 365 9.26 -18.29 16.16
CA LEU A 365 10.67 -18.64 16.03
C LEU A 365 11.48 -18.16 17.23
N LYS A 366 11.21 -16.95 17.74
CA LYS A 366 11.82 -16.45 18.97
C LYS A 366 11.57 -17.40 20.14
N SER A 367 10.33 -17.82 20.35
CA SER A 367 9.95 -18.71 21.45
C SER A 367 10.68 -20.08 21.39
N LYS A 368 10.97 -20.57 20.19
CA LYS A 368 11.61 -21.87 19.96
C LYS A 368 13.14 -21.81 19.96
N LEU A 369 13.71 -20.78 19.33
CA LEU A 369 15.16 -20.69 19.08
C LEU A 369 15.90 -19.94 20.19
N PHE A 370 15.29 -18.91 20.77
CA PHE A 370 16.00 -17.97 21.64
C PHE A 370 15.59 -18.04 23.10
N GLY A 371 14.52 -18.75 23.48
CA GLY A 371 14.18 -19.00 24.89
C GLY A 371 14.22 -17.74 25.77
N LYS A 372 15.19 -17.65 26.70
CA LYS A 372 15.41 -16.49 27.59
C LYS A 372 16.41 -15.44 27.05
N TRP A 373 17.05 -15.68 25.92
CA TRP A 373 18.12 -14.84 25.38
C TRP A 373 17.55 -13.54 24.80
N ARG A 374 18.00 -12.40 25.35
CA ARG A 374 17.59 -11.05 24.96
C ARG A 374 18.80 -10.27 24.44
N ASP A 375 19.34 -10.72 23.31
CA ASP A 375 20.58 -10.21 22.71
C ASP A 375 20.41 -9.80 21.24
N SER A 376 21.52 -9.43 20.59
CA SER A 376 21.55 -9.00 19.18
C SER A 376 21.01 -10.03 18.19
N LYS A 377 20.97 -11.32 18.54
CA LYS A 377 20.45 -12.37 17.65
C LYS A 377 18.93 -12.25 17.50
N TRP A 378 18.23 -11.86 18.57
CA TRP A 378 16.80 -11.58 18.49
C TRP A 378 16.52 -10.36 17.60
N LEU A 379 17.34 -9.31 17.69
CA LEU A 379 17.23 -8.16 16.79
C LEU A 379 17.42 -8.55 15.32
N LEU A 380 18.39 -9.43 15.03
CA LEU A 380 18.61 -9.93 13.68
C LEU A 380 17.40 -10.73 13.17
N LEU A 381 16.84 -11.62 13.99
CA LEU A 381 15.60 -12.33 13.65
C LEU A 381 14.45 -11.34 13.38
N HIS A 382 14.27 -10.35 14.25
CA HIS A 382 13.24 -9.32 14.09
C HIS A 382 13.37 -8.59 12.74
N ILE A 383 14.57 -8.10 12.42
CA ILE A 383 14.84 -7.42 11.15
C ILE A 383 14.60 -8.35 9.96
N GLY A 384 15.06 -9.60 10.02
CA GLY A 384 14.86 -10.58 8.95
C GLY A 384 13.38 -10.89 8.70
N MET A 385 12.58 -11.03 9.75
CA MET A 385 11.15 -11.35 9.65
C MET A 385 10.32 -10.15 9.17
N VAL A 386 10.62 -8.95 9.68
CA VAL A 386 9.89 -7.72 9.35
C VAL A 386 10.34 -7.11 8.01
N GLY A 387 11.55 -7.42 7.56
CA GLY A 387 12.14 -6.85 6.35
C GLY A 387 11.30 -7.09 5.10
N LEU A 388 10.77 -8.30 4.91
CA LEU A 388 9.96 -8.62 3.73
C LEU A 388 8.61 -7.87 3.70
N PRO A 389 7.80 -7.88 4.78
CA PRO A 389 6.63 -6.99 4.92
C PRO A 389 6.95 -5.52 4.66
N PHE A 390 8.07 -5.03 5.20
CA PHE A 390 8.50 -3.65 5.04
C PHE A 390 8.75 -3.30 3.57
N VAL A 391 9.52 -4.12 2.85
CA VAL A 391 9.84 -3.88 1.43
C VAL A 391 8.58 -3.97 0.57
N GLN A 392 7.70 -4.95 0.80
CA GLN A 392 6.45 -5.07 0.04
C GLN A 392 5.54 -3.86 0.28
N CYS A 393 5.39 -3.41 1.52
CA CYS A 393 4.57 -2.22 1.81
C CYS A 393 5.20 -0.95 1.26
N PHE A 394 6.52 -0.81 1.35
CA PHE A 394 7.23 0.33 0.77
C PHE A 394 7.06 0.36 -0.76
N TYR A 395 7.14 -0.78 -1.43
CA TYR A 395 6.84 -0.91 -2.86
C TYR A 395 5.43 -0.41 -3.22
N LEU A 396 4.40 -0.80 -2.46
CA LEU A 396 3.03 -0.32 -2.65
C LEU A 396 2.89 1.20 -2.40
N ILE A 397 3.56 1.72 -1.36
CA ILE A 397 3.58 3.15 -1.03
C ILE A 397 4.20 3.95 -2.17
N ILE A 398 5.31 3.49 -2.73
CA ILE A 398 5.96 4.14 -3.87
C ILE A 398 5.02 4.16 -5.08
N GLY A 399 4.33 3.05 -5.38
CA GLY A 399 3.31 3.00 -6.43
C GLY A 399 2.18 4.02 -6.22
N ALA A 400 1.65 4.11 -4.99
CA ALA A 400 0.64 5.10 -4.65
C ALA A 400 1.15 6.54 -4.81
N LEU A 401 2.36 6.84 -4.36
CA LEU A 401 2.95 8.18 -4.50
C LEU A 401 3.19 8.58 -5.96
N TYR A 402 3.66 7.65 -6.79
CA TYR A 402 3.81 7.90 -8.23
C TYR A 402 2.50 8.26 -8.92
N LEU A 403 1.38 7.71 -8.46
CA LEU A 403 0.05 8.02 -8.98
C LEU A 403 -0.49 9.34 -8.42
N PHE A 404 -0.50 9.50 -7.10
CA PHE A 404 -1.18 10.62 -6.45
C PHE A 404 -0.44 11.95 -6.59
N ILE A 405 0.90 11.97 -6.63
CA ILE A 405 1.67 13.23 -6.74
C ILE A 405 1.30 13.98 -8.04
N PRO A 406 1.34 13.38 -9.25
CA PRO A 406 0.90 14.05 -10.46
C PRO A 406 -0.58 14.45 -10.45
N ILE A 407 -1.46 13.62 -9.87
CA ILE A 407 -2.90 13.92 -9.74
C ILE A 407 -3.13 15.21 -8.96
N MET A 408 -2.37 15.46 -7.89
CA MET A 408 -2.50 16.68 -7.10
C MET A 408 -2.23 17.96 -7.92
N GLY A 409 -1.35 17.88 -8.93
CA GLY A 409 -1.09 19.03 -9.81
C GLY A 409 -2.22 19.32 -10.80
N ARG A 410 -3.17 18.40 -10.97
CA ARG A 410 -4.34 18.57 -11.86
C ARG A 410 -5.67 18.63 -11.10
N ALA A 411 -5.74 18.28 -9.83
CA ALA A 411 -6.98 18.28 -9.03
C ALA A 411 -7.67 19.66 -8.84
N GLY A 412 -7.14 20.73 -9.44
CA GLY A 412 -7.72 22.08 -9.46
C GLY A 412 -7.36 22.93 -8.24
N ALA A 413 -7.59 24.24 -8.34
CA ALA A 413 -7.20 25.22 -7.32
C ALA A 413 -7.96 25.08 -5.98
N GLY A 414 -9.11 24.40 -5.97
CA GLY A 414 -9.86 24.07 -4.75
C GLY A 414 -9.32 22.84 -4.01
N SER A 415 -8.38 22.09 -4.60
CA SER A 415 -7.81 20.92 -3.95
C SER A 415 -6.80 21.36 -2.88
N HIS A 416 -6.99 20.93 -1.64
CA HIS A 416 -6.01 21.09 -0.57
C HIS A 416 -4.87 20.06 -0.73
N ALA A 417 -4.20 20.07 -1.89
CA ALA A 417 -3.20 19.09 -2.31
C ALA A 417 -2.10 18.86 -1.26
N GLU A 418 -1.59 19.95 -0.69
CA GLU A 418 -0.58 19.93 0.38
C GLU A 418 -1.07 19.12 1.60
N LEU A 419 -2.30 19.37 2.04
CA LEU A 419 -2.90 18.69 3.18
C LEU A 419 -3.18 17.22 2.89
N LEU A 420 -3.72 16.92 1.71
CA LEU A 420 -4.03 15.55 1.28
C LEU A 420 -2.77 14.68 1.25
N ILE A 421 -1.69 15.17 0.66
CA ILE A 421 -0.42 14.46 0.61
C ILE A 421 0.22 14.33 2.00
N ALA A 422 0.15 15.36 2.84
CA ALA A 422 0.66 15.27 4.20
C ALA A 422 -0.05 14.17 5.01
N VAL A 423 -1.39 14.12 4.95
CA VAL A 423 -2.19 13.08 5.63
C VAL A 423 -1.90 11.70 5.04
N MET A 424 -1.86 11.58 3.72
CA MET A 424 -1.60 10.31 3.03
C MET A 424 -0.20 9.77 3.37
N VAL A 425 0.85 10.59 3.21
CA VAL A 425 2.24 10.19 3.52
C VAL A 425 2.38 9.84 4.99
N SER A 426 1.85 10.66 5.91
CA SER A 426 1.93 10.35 7.34
C SER A 426 1.23 9.03 7.67
N THR A 427 0.01 8.82 7.17
CA THR A 427 -0.74 7.57 7.40
C THR A 427 0.02 6.35 6.87
N LEU A 428 0.46 6.39 5.60
CA LEU A 428 1.19 5.28 4.97
C LEU A 428 2.48 4.94 5.72
N PHE A 429 3.25 5.95 6.15
CA PHE A 429 4.51 5.73 6.84
C PHE A 429 4.34 5.36 8.32
N THR A 430 3.28 5.80 9.02
CA THR A 430 2.97 5.28 10.36
C THR A 430 2.69 3.77 10.32
N PHE A 431 2.02 3.29 9.27
CA PHE A 431 1.80 1.86 9.05
C PHE A 431 3.09 1.14 8.66
N LEU A 432 3.89 1.70 7.76
CA LEU A 432 5.18 1.11 7.36
C LEU A 432 6.13 0.91 8.55
N PHE A 433 6.13 1.84 9.49
CA PHE A 433 7.00 1.78 10.67
C PHE A 433 6.47 0.89 11.82
N SER A 434 5.39 0.13 11.60
CA SER A 434 4.66 -0.64 12.63
C SER A 434 5.48 -1.66 13.44
N PHE A 435 6.68 -2.03 13.05
CA PHE A 435 7.55 -2.88 13.89
C PHE A 435 8.96 -2.31 14.01
N ALA A 436 9.18 -1.13 13.44
CA ALA A 436 10.45 -0.41 13.47
C ALA A 436 10.49 0.58 14.65
N VAL A 437 9.41 1.34 14.89
CA VAL A 437 9.35 2.36 15.95
C VAL A 437 9.67 1.81 17.34
N PRO A 438 9.18 0.62 17.77
CA PRO A 438 9.52 0.06 19.08
C PRO A 438 11.02 -0.17 19.31
N LEU A 439 11.83 -0.32 18.26
CA LEU A 439 13.27 -0.53 18.39
C LEU A 439 13.97 0.61 19.13
N ILE A 440 13.39 1.81 19.12
CA ILE A 440 13.94 2.96 19.86
C ILE A 440 14.09 2.69 21.36
N LEU A 441 13.28 1.78 21.92
CA LEU A 441 13.35 1.37 23.32
C LEU A 441 14.66 0.63 23.66
N LEU A 442 15.31 0.05 22.66
CA LEU A 442 16.53 -0.76 22.81
C LEU A 442 17.79 0.02 22.46
N VAL A 443 17.65 1.19 21.84
CA VAL A 443 18.77 2.01 21.38
C VAL A 443 19.36 2.82 22.54
N ARG A 444 20.69 2.81 22.63
CA ARG A 444 21.45 3.72 23.52
C ARG A 444 21.73 5.03 22.79
N GLY A 445 21.60 6.16 23.49
CA GLY A 445 21.88 7.48 22.92
C GLY A 445 20.81 7.99 21.96
N VAL A 446 19.53 7.75 22.29
CA VAL A 446 18.36 8.18 21.49
C VAL A 446 18.42 9.66 21.09
N GLU A 447 18.99 10.51 21.94
CA GLU A 447 19.16 11.95 21.69
C GLU A 447 19.89 12.24 20.37
N ARG A 448 20.89 11.43 20.00
CA ARG A 448 21.61 11.60 18.72
C ARG A 448 20.70 11.39 17.51
N ILE A 449 19.80 10.41 17.59
CA ILE A 449 18.84 10.13 16.52
C ILE A 449 17.84 11.28 16.40
N PHE A 450 17.30 11.76 17.53
CA PHE A 450 16.39 12.91 17.55
C PHE A 450 17.05 14.17 17.02
N SER A 451 18.29 14.48 17.44
CA SER A 451 19.03 15.65 16.97
C SER A 451 19.33 15.56 15.47
N LEU A 452 19.73 14.40 14.96
CA LEU A 452 19.98 14.20 13.53
C LEU A 452 18.71 14.41 12.70
N LEU A 453 17.62 13.72 13.04
CA LEU A 453 16.36 13.79 12.31
C LEU A 453 15.73 15.19 12.38
N THR A 454 15.75 15.81 13.56
CA THR A 454 15.27 17.20 13.74
C THR A 454 16.13 18.18 12.96
N GLY A 455 17.46 18.00 12.97
CA GLY A 455 18.39 18.81 12.17
C GLY A 455 18.12 18.70 10.67
N LEU A 456 17.92 17.48 10.16
CA LEU A 456 17.56 17.25 8.76
C LEU A 456 16.22 17.90 8.39
N PHE A 457 15.21 17.78 9.25
CA PHE A 457 13.91 18.42 9.06
C PHE A 457 14.04 19.96 9.04
N LEU A 458 14.66 20.56 10.04
CA LEU A 458 14.82 22.01 10.12
C LEU A 458 15.67 22.57 8.96
N LEU A 459 16.74 21.86 8.58
CA LEU A 459 17.56 22.21 7.42
C LEU A 459 16.72 22.15 6.13
N SER A 460 15.89 21.12 5.95
CA SER A 460 15.03 20.99 4.78
C SER A 460 14.03 22.16 4.67
N VAL A 461 13.40 22.54 5.78
CA VAL A 461 12.47 23.68 5.85
C VAL A 461 13.22 24.99 5.56
N ALA A 462 14.41 25.19 6.15
CA ALA A 462 15.23 26.37 5.88
C ALA A 462 15.61 26.47 4.38
N ILE A 463 16.01 25.37 3.75
CA ILE A 463 16.32 25.34 2.32
C ILE A 463 15.09 25.73 1.49
N LEU A 464 13.90 25.19 1.80
CA LEU A 464 12.67 25.52 1.08
C LEU A 464 12.24 26.98 1.24
N ILE A 465 12.47 27.58 2.41
CA ILE A 465 12.14 28.98 2.67
C ILE A 465 13.16 29.93 2.02
N LEU A 466 14.45 29.61 2.11
CA LEU A 466 15.55 30.50 1.73
C LEU A 466 16.02 30.35 0.28
N THR A 467 15.60 29.28 -0.43
CA THR A 467 16.06 28.99 -1.79
C THR A 467 14.88 28.75 -2.75
N PRO A 468 15.09 28.84 -4.07
CA PRO A 468 14.06 28.50 -5.05
C PRO A 468 13.81 26.98 -5.16
N LEU A 469 14.52 26.14 -4.41
CA LEU A 469 14.40 24.68 -4.53
C LEU A 469 13.02 24.14 -4.13
N GLY A 470 12.22 24.94 -3.43
CA GLY A 470 10.83 24.66 -3.10
C GLY A 470 9.80 25.09 -4.15
N PHE A 471 10.23 25.62 -5.30
CA PHE A 471 9.31 25.93 -6.39
C PHE A 471 8.70 24.63 -6.95
N PRO A 472 7.37 24.52 -7.00
CA PRO A 472 6.68 23.24 -7.25
C PRO A 472 6.78 22.76 -8.69
N TYR A 473 6.98 23.64 -9.67
CA TYR A 473 6.82 23.33 -11.10
C TYR A 473 8.16 23.31 -11.87
N SER A 474 8.18 22.59 -12.98
CA SER A 474 9.34 22.53 -13.89
C SER A 474 8.87 22.49 -15.35
N GLY A 475 9.57 23.26 -16.20
CA GLY A 475 9.40 23.28 -17.65
C GLY A 475 10.56 22.62 -18.41
N GLU A 476 11.53 22.03 -17.69
CA GLU A 476 12.64 21.33 -18.33
C GLU A 476 12.15 20.06 -19.02
N PRO A 477 12.49 19.80 -20.30
CA PRO A 477 12.02 18.63 -21.03
C PRO A 477 12.36 17.29 -20.36
N THR A 478 13.46 17.23 -19.62
CA THR A 478 13.91 16.02 -18.92
C THR A 478 13.25 15.83 -17.54
N SER A 479 12.55 16.84 -17.02
CA SER A 479 11.97 16.84 -15.67
C SER A 479 10.64 17.60 -15.61
N LEU A 480 9.76 17.40 -16.59
CA LEU A 480 8.50 18.14 -16.71
C LEU A 480 7.59 17.94 -15.50
N ALA A 481 7.15 19.07 -14.94
CA ALA A 481 6.12 19.16 -13.91
C ALA A 481 5.35 20.47 -14.10
N PRO A 482 4.55 20.57 -15.19
CA PRO A 482 3.94 21.83 -15.57
C PRO A 482 2.84 22.25 -14.60
N GLN A 483 2.70 23.56 -14.40
CA GLN A 483 1.53 24.12 -13.73
C GLN A 483 0.30 23.99 -14.64
N ARG A 484 -0.80 23.49 -14.09
CA ARG A 484 -2.07 23.32 -14.81
C ARG A 484 -3.08 24.33 -14.28
N PHE A 485 -3.54 25.22 -15.15
CA PHE A 485 -4.48 26.29 -14.78
C PHE A 485 -5.94 25.92 -15.05
N MET A 486 -6.21 24.93 -15.91
CA MET A 486 -7.53 24.34 -16.19
C MET A 486 -7.33 22.85 -16.53
N ILE A 487 -8.26 21.97 -16.11
CA ILE A 487 -8.49 20.67 -16.77
C ILE A 487 -9.53 20.93 -17.86
#